data_AF-A0A392VRY3-F1
#
_entry.id   AF-A0A392VRY3-F1
#
_cell.length_a   1.000
_cell.length_b   1.000
_cell.length_c   1.000
_cell.angle_alpha   90.00
_cell.angle_beta   90.00
_cell.angle_gamma   90.00
#
_symmetry.space_group_name_H-M   'P 1'
#
loop_
_entity.id
_entity.type
_entity.pdbx_description
1 polymer ?
#
loop_
_entity_poly.entity_id
_entity_poly.type
_entity_poly.pdbx_seq_one_letter_code
_entity_poly.pdbx_strand_id
1 'polypeptide(L)' 'MYLKAKDCEESLPEEGPDPESIWGLIFDGAVNVYGNGIWAVIITPKGTHIPFSARLLF' A
#
# COMPACT_ATOMS: atom_id res chain seq x y z
N MET A 1 0.55 -12.08 12.26
CA MET A 1 -0.75 -11.40 12.46
C MET A 1 -1.19 -10.87 11.09
N TYR A 2 -2.20 -11.47 10.45
CA TYR A 2 -2.75 -10.95 9.20
C TYR A 2 -3.87 -9.96 9.56
N LEU A 3 -3.66 -8.68 9.26
CA LEU A 3 -4.70 -7.66 9.36
C LEU A 3 -5.61 -7.81 8.14
N LYS A 4 -6.66 -8.65 8.23
CA LYS A 4 -7.74 -8.64 7.24
C LYS A 4 -8.59 -7.39 7.49
N ALA A 5 -8.55 -6.45 6.56
CA ALA A 5 -9.53 -5.38 6.50
C ALA A 5 -10.91 -6.02 6.27
N LYS A 6 -11.91 -5.60 7.04
CA LYS A 6 -13.23 -6.25 7.09
C LYS A 6 -14.05 -6.14 5.79
N ASP A 7 -13.61 -5.30 4.86
CA ASP A 7 -14.30 -5.03 3.58
C ASP A 7 -13.41 -5.34 2.36
N CYS A 8 -12.31 -6.09 2.53
CA CYS A 8 -11.50 -6.56 1.41
C CYS A 8 -11.98 -7.94 0.97
N GLU A 9 -12.66 -8.00 -0.18
CA GLU A 9 -12.89 -9.23 -0.94
C GLU A 9 -11.58 -10.00 -1.07
N GLU A 10 -11.65 -11.32 -0.95
CA GLU A 10 -10.48 -12.17 -1.15
C GLU A 10 -10.05 -12.05 -2.62
N SER A 11 -8.84 -11.53 -2.85
CA SER A 11 -8.29 -11.39 -4.20
C SER A 11 -8.34 -12.74 -4.90
N LEU A 12 -8.88 -12.76 -6.11
CA LEU A 12 -8.90 -13.98 -6.93
C LEU A 12 -7.45 -14.49 -7.09
N PRO A 13 -7.22 -15.80 -7.29
CA PRO A 13 -5.87 -16.34 -7.46
C PRO A 13 -5.11 -15.75 -8.67
N GLU A 14 -5.82 -15.07 -9.58
CA GLU A 14 -5.28 -14.34 -10.73
C GLU A 14 -5.06 -12.85 -10.47
N GLU A 15 -5.49 -12.33 -9.32
CA GLU A 15 -5.46 -10.91 -8.98
C GLU A 15 -4.25 -10.61 -8.09
N GLY A 16 -3.17 -10.19 -8.74
CA GLY A 16 -1.93 -9.84 -8.07
C GLY A 16 -0.74 -9.96 -9.02
N PRO A 17 0.42 -9.41 -8.66
CA PRO A 17 1.63 -9.66 -9.42
C PRO A 17 2.02 -11.14 -9.39
N ASP A 18 2.75 -11.56 -10.42
CA ASP A 18 3.37 -12.90 -10.49
C ASP A 18 4.03 -13.25 -9.14
N PRO A 19 3.80 -14.45 -8.58
CA PRO A 19 4.39 -14.86 -7.30
C PRO A 19 5.92 -14.76 -7.24
N GLU A 20 6.61 -14.81 -8.38
CA GLU A 20 8.07 -14.66 -8.49
C GLU A 20 8.52 -13.18 -8.59
N SER A 21 7.58 -12.26 -8.78
CA SER A 21 7.87 -10.83 -8.85
C SER A 21 8.09 -10.21 -7.47
N ILE A 22 9.27 -9.63 -7.28
CA ILE A 22 9.61 -8.90 -6.05
C ILE A 22 9.13 -7.44 -6.19
N TRP A 23 8.24 -7.02 -5.29
CA TRP A 23 7.75 -5.65 -5.18
C TRP A 23 8.34 -4.96 -3.96
N GLY A 24 8.65 -3.68 -4.09
CA GLY A 24 9.03 -2.82 -2.98
C GLY A 24 7.84 -2.01 -2.46
N LEU A 25 7.77 -1.81 -1.15
CA LEU A 25 6.86 -0.86 -0.53
C LEU A 25 7.66 -0.02 0.46
N ILE A 26 7.66 1.29 0.26
CA ILE A 26 8.23 2.26 1.19
C ILE A 26 7.08 3.15 1.65
N PHE A 27 6.92 3.36 2.95
CA PHE A 27 5.90 4.25 3.48
C PHE A 27 6.43 5.06 4.67
N ASP A 28 5.86 6.24 4.83
CA ASP A 28 6.08 7.10 5.99
C ASP A 28 4.76 7.74 6.43
N GLY A 29 4.66 8.03 7.72
CA GLY A 29 3.53 8.70 8.33
C GLY A 29 3.81 10.20 8.50
N ALA A 30 2.80 11.03 8.26
CA ALA A 30 2.85 12.46 8.57
C ALA A 30 1.70 12.83 9.50
N VAL A 31 2.00 13.58 10.55
CA VAL A 31 1.01 14.11 11.49
C VAL A 31 1.22 15.61 11.62
N ASN A 32 0.15 16.39 11.49
CA ASN A 32 0.18 17.83 11.72
C ASN A 32 -1.14 18.32 12.34
N VAL A 33 -1.24 19.64 12.59
CA VAL A 33 -2.43 20.27 13.19
C VAL A 33 -3.71 20.10 12.36
N TYR A 34 -3.60 19.77 11.07
CA TYR A 34 -4.71 19.54 10.15
C TYR A 34 -5.09 18.05 10.00
N GLY A 35 -4.31 17.15 10.60
CA GLY A 35 -4.61 15.73 10.70
C GLY A 35 -3.44 14.81 10.39
N ASN A 36 -3.78 13.55 10.12
CA ASN A 36 -2.84 12.45 9.94
C ASN A 36 -2.90 11.98 8.48
N GLY A 37 -1.76 11.62 7.93
CA GLY A 37 -1.65 11.07 6.58
C GLY A 37 -0.55 10.03 6.48
N ILE A 38 -0.63 9.22 5.44
CA ILE A 38 0.42 8.29 5.02
C ILE A 38 0.81 8.65 3.60
N TRP A 39 2.11 8.64 3.34
CA TRP A 39 2.68 8.56 2.01
C TRP A 39 3.30 7.19 1.81
N ALA A 40 3.04 6.59 0.65
CA ALA A 40 3.62 5.31 0.26
C ALA A 40 4.10 5.37 -1.20
N VAL A 41 5.13 4.59 -1.49
CA VAL A 41 5.63 4.35 -2.85
C VAL A 41 5.70 2.85 -3.04
N ILE A 42 4.98 2.37 -4.05
CA ILE A 42 5.09 1.00 -4.54
C ILE A 42 6.14 0.99 -5.65
N ILE A 43 7.10 0.07 -5.56
CA ILE A 43 8.17 -0.11 -6.54
C ILE A 43 7.91 -1.42 -7.27
N THR A 44 7.69 -1.33 -8.58
CA THR A 44 7.49 -2.51 -9.43
C THR A 44 8.80 -3.30 -9.56
N PRO A 45 8.77 -4.58 -9.97
CA PRO A 45 9.98 -5.36 -10.26
C PRO A 45 10.88 -4.71 -11.32
N LYS A 46 10.32 -3.86 -12.18
CA LYS A 46 11.05 -3.10 -13.20
C LYS A 46 11.63 -1.78 -12.67
N GLY A 47 11.45 -1.48 -11.38
CA GLY A 47 11.90 -0.24 -10.75
C GLY A 47 10.98 0.97 -10.98
N THR A 48 9.75 0.79 -11.47
CA THR A 48 8.80 1.90 -11.62
C THR A 48 8.23 2.29 -10.27
N HIS A 49 8.17 3.59 -9.99
CA HIS A 49 7.63 4.12 -8.73
C HIS A 49 6.17 4.55 -8.92
N ILE A 50 5.28 4.02 -8.08
CA ILE A 50 3.86 4.33 -8.06
C ILE A 50 3.57 5.01 -6.72
N PRO A 51 3.50 6.35 -6.67
CA PRO A 51 3.23 7.08 -5.44
C PRO A 51 1.75 7.03 -5.07
N PHE A 52 1.46 6.95 -3.78
CA PHE A 52 0.12 7.04 -3.22
C PHE A 52 0.14 7.78 -1.89
N SER A 53 -0.94 8.52 -1.60
CA SER A 53 -1.14 9.18 -0.31
C SER A 53 -2.56 9.00 0.17
N ALA A 54 -2.74 8.75 1.46
CA ALA A 54 -4.06 8.69 2.09
C ALA A 54 -4.11 9.58 3.34
N ARG A 55 -5.22 10.27 3.52
CA ARG A 55 -5.57 10.91 4.80
C ARG A 55 -6.22 9.85 5.70
N LEU A 56 -5.74 9.75 6.93
CA LEU A 56 -6.32 8.86 7.92
C LEU A 56 -7.41 9.61 8.70
N LEU A 57 -8.55 8.95 8.92
CA LEU A 57 -9.75 9.52 9.55
C LEU A 57 -10.10 8.86 10.90
N PHE A 58 -9.13 8.25 11.56
CA PHE A 58 -9.34 7.60 12.86
C PHE A 58 -9.49 8.62 14.00
#